data_AF-A0A934JX29-F1
#
_entry.id   AF-A0A934JX29-F1
#
_cell.length_a   1.000
_cell.length_b   1.000
_cell.length_c   1.000
_cell.angle_alpha   90.00
_cell.angle_beta   90.00
_cell.angle_gamma   90.00
#
_symmetry.space_group_name_H-M   'P 1'
#
loop_
_entity.id
_entity.type
_entity.pdbx_description
1 polymer ?
#
loop_
_entity_poly.entity_id
_entity_poly.type
_entity_poly.pdbx_seq_one_letter_code
_entity_poly.pdbx_strand_id
1 'polypeptide(L)'
;MFNAVFTQLKGLFTWNATNRPWHLAFLAAICVGIPALIGAAVEQFALATLSSLGAMVILYLPKTRTAHRMVTLAMCSFGFMVCFSIGSLASFNPYVAALALGGLSFGAIVITRYYCLPAPGSFFFILVSCLAIYLPFNLTTFANNIGMVALGGILSCGLAFIYSLAIGANDLPSVKIETDPQVNAILLEGALVAFFISLSYLVALFLDLPNALWVPISCAAILQGATYRMIWHRNIHRIVGTSIGMGLAWWIFSLQPNYWHLALYMILFQFLVELLIVKNYGAAVIFITPLTVIMAEFTSMNMSTDVLLQHRLIDISIGSAIGIVGGTIFHRTSLLKSIESRMNARSSLSGHKPS
;
A
#
# COMPACT_ATOMS: atom_id res chain seq x y z
N MET A 1 26.44 11.17 -21.98
CA MET A 1 25.32 11.55 -21.10
C MET A 1 23.96 11.29 -21.74
N PHE A 2 23.70 11.77 -22.98
CA PHE A 2 22.42 11.57 -23.70
C PHE A 2 21.98 10.11 -23.85
N ASN A 3 22.88 9.18 -24.21
CA ASN A 3 22.51 7.75 -24.35
C ASN A 3 22.11 7.09 -23.02
N ALA A 4 22.66 7.53 -21.89
CA ALA A 4 22.30 7.02 -20.57
C ALA A 4 20.89 7.51 -20.15
N VAL A 5 20.58 8.78 -20.41
CA VAL A 5 19.25 9.35 -20.18
C VAL A 5 18.21 8.70 -21.10
N PHE A 6 18.53 8.51 -22.39
CA PHE A 6 17.63 7.86 -23.35
C PHE A 6 17.36 6.39 -23.01
N THR A 7 18.36 5.66 -22.52
CA THR A 7 18.19 4.28 -22.05
C THR A 7 17.37 4.19 -20.77
N GLN A 8 17.49 5.19 -19.88
CA GLN A 8 16.60 5.31 -18.72
C GLN A 8 15.17 5.64 -19.16
N LEU A 9 14.95 6.59 -20.06
CA LEU A 9 13.63 6.94 -20.57
C LEU A 9 12.95 5.77 -21.30
N LYS A 10 13.68 5.01 -22.11
CA LYS A 10 13.15 3.79 -22.76
C LYS A 10 12.69 2.75 -21.73
N GLY A 11 13.39 2.66 -20.59
CA GLY A 11 13.01 1.82 -19.46
C GLY A 11 11.71 2.21 -18.74
N LEU A 12 11.20 3.42 -18.94
CA LEU A 12 9.91 3.83 -18.37
C LEU A 12 8.71 3.23 -19.14
N PHE A 13 8.91 2.94 -20.43
CA PHE A 13 7.89 2.41 -21.33
C PHE A 13 8.00 0.90 -21.54
N THR A 14 8.96 0.23 -20.89
CA THR A 14 9.07 -1.23 -21.01
C THR A 14 7.87 -1.91 -20.36
N TRP A 15 7.29 -2.85 -21.10
CA TRP A 15 6.22 -3.71 -20.62
C TRP A 15 6.83 -5.04 -20.20
N ASN A 16 6.66 -5.43 -18.94
CA ASN A 16 7.12 -6.74 -18.50
C ASN A 16 6.19 -7.83 -19.03
N ALA A 17 6.76 -8.86 -19.65
CA ALA A 17 6.03 -10.06 -20.01
C ALA A 17 5.77 -10.88 -18.74
N THR A 18 4.53 -10.94 -18.29
CA THR A 18 4.16 -11.67 -17.07
C THR A 18 2.97 -12.59 -17.31
N ASN A 19 3.12 -13.87 -16.98
CA ASN A 19 2.05 -14.87 -16.99
C ASN A 19 1.25 -14.83 -15.67
N ARG A 20 0.70 -13.67 -15.32
CA ARG A 20 -0.23 -13.57 -14.19
C ARG A 20 -1.64 -13.85 -14.72
N PRO A 21 -2.37 -14.80 -14.15
CA PRO A 21 -3.67 -15.15 -14.67
C PRO A 21 -4.71 -14.05 -14.42
N TRP A 22 -5.56 -13.80 -15.41
CA TRP A 22 -6.57 -12.73 -15.38
C TRP A 22 -7.62 -12.92 -14.27
N HIS A 23 -7.88 -14.16 -13.87
CA HIS A 23 -8.85 -14.47 -12.83
C HIS A 23 -8.45 -13.94 -11.45
N LEU A 24 -7.15 -13.70 -11.18
CA LEU A 24 -6.71 -13.05 -9.94
C LEU A 24 -7.07 -11.56 -9.94
N ALA A 25 -6.96 -10.89 -11.09
CA ALA A 25 -7.40 -9.50 -11.23
C ALA A 25 -8.91 -9.38 -11.04
N PHE A 26 -9.66 -10.32 -11.60
CA PHE A 26 -11.10 -10.38 -11.41
C PHE A 26 -11.50 -10.62 -9.95
N LEU A 27 -10.82 -11.56 -9.27
CA LEU A 27 -11.04 -11.84 -7.86
C LEU A 27 -10.77 -10.60 -7.00
N ALA A 28 -9.66 -9.89 -7.23
CA ALA A 28 -9.34 -8.66 -6.52
C ALA A 28 -10.38 -7.56 -6.75
N ALA A 29 -10.87 -7.41 -7.98
CA ALA A 29 -11.91 -6.46 -8.33
C ALA A 29 -13.24 -6.76 -7.62
N ILE A 30 -13.63 -8.03 -7.53
CA ILE A 30 -14.83 -8.45 -6.80
C ILE A 30 -14.68 -8.21 -5.30
N CYS A 31 -13.54 -8.56 -4.71
CA CYS A 31 -13.30 -8.35 -3.27
C CYS A 31 -13.46 -6.88 -2.87
N VAL A 32 -12.92 -5.96 -3.67
CA VAL A 32 -13.01 -4.51 -3.43
C VAL A 32 -14.40 -3.97 -3.82
N GLY A 33 -15.02 -4.54 -4.85
CA GLY A 33 -16.27 -4.08 -5.43
C GLY A 33 -17.53 -4.47 -4.66
N ILE A 34 -17.59 -5.68 -4.10
CA ILE A 34 -18.78 -6.16 -3.37
C ILE A 34 -19.13 -5.23 -2.20
N PRO A 35 -18.18 -4.83 -1.31
CA PRO A 35 -18.51 -3.88 -0.25
C PRO A 35 -19.01 -2.55 -0.83
N ALA A 36 -18.39 -2.03 -1.89
CA ALA A 36 -18.81 -0.79 -2.54
C ALA A 36 -20.23 -0.88 -3.13
N LEU A 37 -20.60 -2.00 -3.76
CA LEU A 37 -21.94 -2.25 -4.27
C LEU A 37 -22.98 -2.33 -3.14
N ILE A 38 -22.63 -3.02 -2.04
CA ILE A 38 -23.48 -3.06 -0.83
C ILE A 38 -23.64 -1.66 -0.25
N GLY A 39 -22.55 -0.89 -0.15
CA GLY A 39 -22.56 0.50 0.31
C GLY A 39 -23.41 1.40 -0.57
N ALA A 40 -23.41 1.19 -1.89
CA ALA A 40 -24.28 1.90 -2.82
C ALA A 40 -25.76 1.55 -2.61
N ALA A 41 -26.07 0.28 -2.34
CA ALA A 41 -27.44 -0.18 -2.09
C ALA A 41 -28.01 0.30 -0.73
N VAL A 42 -27.15 0.44 0.29
CA VAL A 42 -27.54 0.86 1.66
C VAL A 42 -27.31 2.36 1.87
N GLU A 43 -26.87 3.09 0.85
CA GLU A 43 -26.52 4.53 0.91
C GLU A 43 -25.42 4.88 1.94
N GLN A 44 -24.64 3.89 2.36
CA GLN A 44 -23.50 4.02 3.28
C GLN A 44 -22.17 3.79 2.56
N PHE A 45 -21.98 4.47 1.43
CA PHE A 45 -20.81 4.28 0.57
C PHE A 45 -19.49 4.58 1.30
N ALA A 46 -19.45 5.64 2.11
CA ALA A 46 -18.27 6.04 2.89
C ALA A 46 -17.77 4.95 3.86
N LEU A 47 -18.69 4.26 4.53
CA LEU A 47 -18.34 3.17 5.44
C LEU A 47 -17.94 1.91 4.66
N ALA A 48 -18.60 1.66 3.53
CA ALA A 48 -18.27 0.54 2.66
C ALA A 48 -16.86 0.61 2.07
N THR A 49 -16.35 1.81 1.76
CA THR A 49 -14.97 1.95 1.25
C THR A 49 -13.92 1.53 2.28
N LEU A 50 -14.18 1.64 3.58
CA LEU A 50 -13.33 1.07 4.64
C LEU A 50 -13.31 -0.46 4.58
N SER A 51 -14.45 -1.07 4.27
CA SER A 51 -14.52 -2.52 4.05
C SER A 51 -13.81 -2.93 2.75
N SER A 52 -13.95 -2.16 1.67
CA SER A 52 -13.16 -2.35 0.44
C SER A 52 -11.64 -2.28 0.69
N LEU A 53 -11.18 -1.41 1.60
CA LEU A 53 -9.78 -1.35 2.01
C LEU A 53 -9.35 -2.64 2.74
N GLY A 54 -10.17 -3.14 3.67
CA GLY A 54 -9.94 -4.42 4.32
C GLY A 54 -9.90 -5.59 3.34
N ALA A 55 -10.72 -5.54 2.30
CA ALA A 55 -10.76 -6.56 1.26
C ALA A 55 -9.50 -6.61 0.37
N MET A 56 -8.65 -5.57 0.38
CA MET A 56 -7.35 -5.56 -0.32
C MET A 56 -6.36 -6.61 0.20
N VAL A 57 -6.65 -7.26 1.33
CA VAL A 57 -5.91 -8.43 1.82
C VAL A 57 -5.81 -9.52 0.74
N ILE A 58 -6.76 -9.60 -0.18
CA ILE A 58 -6.74 -10.54 -1.32
C ILE A 58 -5.46 -10.46 -2.16
N LEU A 59 -4.81 -9.29 -2.19
CA LEU A 59 -3.58 -9.06 -2.94
C LEU A 59 -2.38 -9.85 -2.37
N TYR A 60 -2.51 -10.38 -1.15
CA TYR A 60 -1.52 -11.24 -0.50
C TYR A 60 -1.75 -12.73 -0.75
N LEU A 61 -2.67 -13.11 -1.65
CA LEU A 61 -2.99 -14.51 -1.94
C LEU A 61 -1.77 -15.27 -2.51
N PRO A 62 -1.19 -16.24 -1.78
CA PRO A 62 -0.03 -16.97 -2.26
C PRO A 62 -0.41 -18.08 -3.26
N LYS A 63 0.51 -18.44 -4.15
CA LYS A 63 0.33 -19.53 -5.13
C LYS A 63 0.63 -20.91 -4.53
N THR A 64 0.09 -21.20 -3.35
CA THR A 64 0.37 -22.43 -2.58
C THR A 64 -0.91 -23.20 -2.28
N ARG A 65 -0.79 -24.29 -1.52
CA ARG A 65 -1.93 -25.05 -0.96
C ARG A 65 -2.94 -24.17 -0.22
N THR A 66 -4.23 -24.53 -0.29
CA THR A 66 -5.35 -23.78 0.31
C THR A 66 -5.15 -23.42 1.77
N ALA A 67 -4.64 -24.35 2.60
CA ALA A 67 -4.41 -24.09 4.02
C ALA A 67 -3.45 -22.91 4.25
N HIS A 68 -2.31 -22.90 3.55
CA HIS A 68 -1.35 -21.80 3.65
C HIS A 68 -1.95 -20.48 3.15
N ARG A 69 -2.73 -20.50 2.06
CA ARG A 69 -3.43 -19.31 1.56
C ARG A 69 -4.31 -18.68 2.62
N MET A 70 -5.15 -19.47 3.28
CA MET A 70 -6.10 -18.97 4.26
C MET A 70 -5.39 -18.41 5.49
N VAL A 71 -4.34 -19.08 5.97
CA VAL A 71 -3.53 -18.58 7.09
C VAL A 71 -2.87 -17.25 6.73
N THR A 72 -2.24 -17.14 5.55
CA THR A 72 -1.60 -15.89 5.11
C THR A 72 -2.60 -14.73 5.05
N LEU A 73 -3.78 -14.95 4.45
CA LEU A 73 -4.80 -13.91 4.36
C LEU A 73 -5.38 -13.54 5.74
N ALA A 74 -5.65 -14.52 6.59
CA ALA A 74 -6.14 -14.27 7.95
C ALA A 74 -5.12 -13.44 8.77
N MET A 75 -3.83 -13.78 8.67
CA MET A 75 -2.76 -13.02 9.33
C MET A 75 -2.62 -11.60 8.77
N CYS A 76 -2.71 -11.42 7.45
CA CYS A 76 -2.68 -10.10 6.82
C CYS A 76 -3.91 -9.26 7.23
N SER A 77 -5.10 -9.87 7.26
CA SER A 77 -6.34 -9.23 7.73
C SER A 77 -6.22 -8.78 9.17
N PHE A 78 -5.72 -9.64 10.06
CA PHE A 78 -5.46 -9.28 11.44
C PHE A 78 -4.44 -8.14 11.54
N GLY A 79 -3.35 -8.19 10.76
CA GLY A 79 -2.37 -7.12 10.70
C GLY A 79 -2.95 -5.79 10.21
N PHE A 80 -3.87 -5.79 9.23
CA PHE A 80 -4.60 -4.58 8.82
C PHE A 80 -5.44 -4.04 9.96
N MET A 81 -6.16 -4.89 10.69
CA MET A 81 -6.95 -4.47 11.85
C MET A 81 -6.06 -3.85 12.94
N VAL A 82 -4.90 -4.43 13.25
CA VAL A 82 -3.94 -3.89 14.22
C VAL A 82 -3.39 -2.54 13.75
N CYS A 83 -2.97 -2.45 12.49
CA CYS A 83 -2.48 -1.21 11.89
C CYS A 83 -3.53 -0.11 11.91
N PHE A 84 -4.78 -0.43 11.61
CA PHE A 84 -5.90 0.51 11.66
C PHE A 84 -6.23 0.93 13.09
N SER A 85 -6.28 -0.02 14.03
CA SER A 85 -6.58 0.26 15.44
C SER A 85 -5.54 1.17 16.08
N ILE A 86 -4.25 0.84 15.93
CA ILE A 86 -3.15 1.65 16.48
C ILE A 86 -3.08 3.01 15.78
N GLY A 87 -3.25 3.06 14.46
CA GLY A 87 -3.27 4.31 13.70
C GLY A 87 -4.40 5.25 14.14
N SER A 88 -5.60 4.71 14.33
CA SER A 88 -6.75 5.48 14.81
C SER A 88 -6.58 5.91 16.26
N LEU A 89 -6.05 5.04 17.13
CA LEU A 89 -5.71 5.41 18.52
C LEU A 89 -4.61 6.46 18.62
N ALA A 90 -3.80 6.66 17.58
CA ALA A 90 -2.74 7.66 17.56
C ALA A 90 -3.19 9.00 16.95
N SER A 91 -4.37 9.06 16.32
CA SER A 91 -4.82 10.26 15.59
C SER A 91 -5.23 11.44 16.49
N PHE A 92 -5.30 11.24 17.82
CA PHE A 92 -5.56 12.33 18.77
C PHE A 92 -4.45 13.40 18.83
N ASN A 93 -3.20 13.03 18.52
CA ASN A 93 -2.07 13.95 18.53
C ASN A 93 -1.19 13.74 17.29
N PRO A 94 -0.95 14.77 16.46
CA PRO A 94 -0.19 14.62 15.22
C PRO A 94 1.24 14.08 15.41
N TYR A 95 1.92 14.40 16.51
CA TYR A 95 3.27 13.90 16.79
C TYR A 95 3.24 12.43 17.22
N VAL A 96 2.24 12.04 18.02
CA VAL A 96 2.03 10.62 18.39
C VAL A 96 1.67 9.80 17.15
N ALA A 97 0.82 10.33 16.27
CA ALA A 97 0.50 9.72 14.98
C ALA A 97 1.75 9.49 14.12
N ALA A 98 2.68 10.45 14.08
CA ALA A 98 3.93 10.29 13.33
C ALA A 98 4.81 9.17 13.90
N LEU A 99 4.93 9.09 15.23
CA LEU A 99 5.67 8.03 15.91
C LEU A 99 5.00 6.66 15.71
N ALA A 100 3.68 6.60 15.84
CA ALA A 100 2.90 5.39 15.58
C ALA A 100 3.06 4.93 14.13
N LEU A 101 3.00 5.83 13.15
CA LEU A 101 3.23 5.52 11.74
C LEU A 101 4.63 4.95 11.50
N GLY A 102 5.65 5.52 12.15
CA GLY A 102 7.02 4.99 12.12
C GLY A 102 7.09 3.57 12.68
N GLY A 103 6.55 3.34 13.88
CA GLY A 103 6.53 2.03 14.52
C GLY A 103 5.76 0.97 13.73
N LEU A 104 4.58 1.32 13.22
CA LEU A 104 3.75 0.44 12.39
C LEU A 104 4.43 0.11 11.06
N SER A 105 5.04 1.11 10.40
CA SER A 105 5.80 0.91 9.17
C SER A 105 7.00 0.00 9.41
N PHE A 106 7.74 0.23 10.50
CA PHE A 106 8.88 -0.60 10.89
C PHE A 106 8.46 -2.06 11.10
N GLY A 107 7.45 -2.29 11.94
CA GLY A 107 6.93 -3.63 12.21
C GLY A 107 6.43 -4.33 10.94
N ALA A 108 5.64 -3.64 10.12
CA ALA A 108 5.15 -4.17 8.86
C ALA A 108 6.29 -4.55 7.90
N ILE A 109 7.32 -3.70 7.77
CA ILE A 109 8.48 -3.99 6.91
C ILE A 109 9.26 -5.19 7.44
N VAL A 110 9.59 -5.20 8.73
CA VAL A 110 10.37 -6.30 9.34
C VAL A 110 9.64 -7.62 9.20
N ILE A 111 8.36 -7.68 9.55
CA ILE A 111 7.57 -8.91 9.48
C ILE A 111 7.43 -9.39 8.02
N THR A 112 7.04 -8.50 7.11
CA THR A 112 6.84 -8.91 5.71
C THR A 112 8.14 -9.31 5.00
N ARG A 113 9.27 -8.66 5.33
CA ARG A 113 10.59 -9.03 4.78
C ARG A 113 11.11 -10.32 5.39
N TYR A 114 10.99 -10.49 6.70
CA TYR A 114 11.43 -11.70 7.40
C TYR A 114 10.74 -12.96 6.87
N TYR A 115 9.43 -12.88 6.59
CA TYR A 115 8.66 -13.98 6.00
C TYR A 115 8.66 -14.00 4.46
N CYS A 116 9.53 -13.22 3.80
CA CYS A 116 9.67 -13.18 2.35
C CYS A 116 8.34 -12.97 1.60
N LEU A 117 7.43 -12.18 2.18
CA LEU A 117 6.09 -11.98 1.65
C LEU A 117 6.20 -11.29 0.27
N PRO A 118 5.56 -11.84 -0.78
CA PRO A 118 5.66 -11.26 -2.11
C PRO A 118 5.04 -9.86 -2.16
N ALA A 119 5.33 -9.12 -3.23
CA ALA A 119 4.67 -7.84 -3.51
C ALA A 119 3.14 -8.02 -3.41
N PRO A 120 2.43 -7.15 -2.67
CA PRO A 120 2.80 -5.77 -2.34
C PRO A 120 3.60 -5.55 -1.03
N GLY A 121 4.04 -6.60 -0.33
CA GLY A 121 4.91 -6.47 0.85
C GLY A 121 4.27 -5.66 1.98
N SER A 122 4.97 -4.69 2.56
CA SER A 122 4.44 -3.86 3.66
C SER A 122 3.48 -2.75 3.23
N PHE A 123 3.29 -2.49 1.92
CA PHE A 123 2.65 -1.27 1.42
C PHE A 123 1.23 -1.05 1.97
N PHE A 124 0.37 -2.07 1.89
CA PHE A 124 -1.03 -1.89 2.28
C PHE A 124 -1.20 -1.77 3.80
N PHE A 125 -0.30 -2.36 4.60
CA PHE A 125 -0.27 -2.10 6.05
C PHE A 125 -0.01 -0.62 6.33
N ILE A 126 0.97 -0.03 5.64
CA ILE A 126 1.29 1.40 5.76
C ILE A 126 0.13 2.27 5.26
N LEU A 127 -0.49 1.91 4.14
CA LEU A 127 -1.68 2.59 3.60
C LEU A 127 -2.82 2.63 4.62
N VAL A 128 -3.13 1.47 5.21
CA VAL A 128 -4.18 1.32 6.23
C VAL A 128 -3.85 2.17 7.47
N SER A 129 -2.60 2.19 7.92
CA SER A 129 -2.16 3.06 9.02
C SER A 129 -2.32 4.55 8.69
N CYS A 130 -1.92 4.99 7.49
CA CYS A 130 -2.05 6.39 7.07
C CYS A 130 -3.52 6.83 7.03
N LEU A 131 -4.41 5.98 6.51
CA LEU A 131 -5.84 6.29 6.46
C LEU A 131 -6.44 6.36 7.87
N ALA A 132 -6.07 5.43 8.75
CA ALA A 132 -6.56 5.41 10.12
C ALA A 132 -6.11 6.65 10.92
N ILE A 133 -4.88 7.13 10.68
CA ILE A 133 -4.35 8.37 11.27
C ILE A 133 -5.09 9.60 10.75
N TYR A 134 -5.46 9.61 9.47
CA TYR A 134 -6.15 10.74 8.86
C TYR A 134 -7.60 10.89 9.32
N LEU A 135 -8.25 9.78 9.68
CA LEU A 135 -9.63 9.82 10.20
C LEU A 135 -9.65 10.42 11.61
N PRO A 136 -10.50 11.44 11.86
CA PRO A 136 -10.58 12.06 13.18
C PRO A 136 -10.98 11.03 14.23
N PHE A 137 -10.28 11.05 15.37
CA PHE A 137 -10.55 10.08 16.44
C PHE A 137 -11.94 10.30 17.03
N ASN A 138 -12.77 9.27 16.98
CA ASN A 138 -14.06 9.25 17.67
C ASN A 138 -14.32 7.85 18.24
N LEU A 139 -14.54 7.80 19.56
CA LEU A 139 -14.70 6.55 20.31
C LEU A 139 -15.96 5.77 19.88
N THR A 140 -17.01 6.45 19.41
CA THR A 140 -18.25 5.79 18.99
C THR A 140 -18.09 5.08 17.64
N THR A 141 -17.36 5.68 16.70
CA THR A 141 -17.11 5.11 15.37
C THR A 141 -15.87 4.21 15.33
N PHE A 142 -15.01 4.26 16.35
CA PHE A 142 -13.77 3.50 16.44
C PHE A 142 -13.98 2.00 16.20
N ALA A 143 -14.85 1.38 16.99
CA ALA A 143 -15.15 -0.05 16.88
C ALA A 143 -15.83 -0.39 15.54
N ASN A 144 -16.72 0.49 15.06
CA ASN A 144 -17.41 0.30 13.79
C ASN A 144 -16.42 0.30 12.61
N ASN A 145 -15.50 1.26 12.56
CA ASN A 145 -14.53 1.38 11.47
C ASN A 145 -13.56 0.18 11.43
N ILE A 146 -13.09 -0.28 12.59
CA ILE A 146 -12.29 -1.52 12.70
C ILE A 146 -13.12 -2.72 12.23
N GLY A 147 -14.39 -2.78 12.63
CA GLY A 147 -15.35 -3.80 12.19
C GLY A 147 -15.51 -3.82 10.67
N MET A 148 -15.63 -2.66 10.01
CA MET A 148 -15.73 -2.58 8.55
C MET A 148 -14.49 -3.14 7.85
N VAL A 149 -13.29 -2.78 8.33
CA VAL A 149 -12.03 -3.34 7.82
C VAL A 149 -11.99 -4.87 8.03
N ALA A 150 -12.41 -5.35 9.19
CA ALA A 150 -12.48 -6.78 9.50
C ALA A 150 -13.47 -7.52 8.58
N LEU A 151 -14.66 -6.95 8.34
CA LEU A 151 -15.66 -7.52 7.42
C LEU A 151 -15.12 -7.64 6.00
N GLY A 152 -14.36 -6.65 5.54
CA GLY A 152 -13.67 -6.70 4.25
C GLY A 152 -12.66 -7.83 4.17
N GLY A 153 -11.86 -8.00 5.22
CA GLY A 153 -10.91 -9.09 5.35
C GLY A 153 -11.57 -10.47 5.37
N ILE A 154 -12.68 -10.62 6.11
CA ILE A 154 -13.48 -11.86 6.16
C ILE A 154 -14.05 -12.19 4.77
N LEU A 155 -14.63 -11.20 4.08
CA LEU A 155 -15.13 -11.36 2.72
C LEU A 155 -14.01 -11.84 1.77
N SER A 156 -12.85 -11.19 1.83
CA SER A 156 -11.67 -11.57 1.03
C SER A 156 -11.23 -13.02 1.32
N CYS A 157 -11.15 -13.42 2.59
CA CYS A 157 -10.82 -14.79 2.97
C CYS A 157 -11.87 -15.80 2.44
N GLY A 158 -13.16 -15.49 2.55
CA GLY A 158 -14.25 -16.33 2.05
C GLY A 158 -14.19 -16.52 0.53
N LEU A 159 -14.06 -15.42 -0.23
CA LEU A 159 -13.92 -15.46 -1.69
C LEU A 159 -12.64 -16.19 -2.12
N ALA A 160 -11.53 -15.96 -1.42
CA ALA A 160 -10.28 -16.66 -1.68
C ALA A 160 -10.38 -18.17 -1.40
N PHE A 161 -11.15 -18.58 -0.40
CA PHE A 161 -11.43 -19.99 -0.11
C PHE A 161 -12.22 -20.64 -1.25
N ILE A 162 -13.33 -20.02 -1.67
CA ILE A 162 -14.16 -20.49 -2.80
C ILE A 162 -13.32 -20.59 -4.07
N TYR A 163 -12.52 -19.56 -4.38
CA TYR A 163 -11.60 -19.56 -5.51
C TYR A 163 -10.54 -20.67 -5.41
N SER A 164 -10.02 -20.92 -4.21
CA SER A 164 -9.02 -21.98 -3.99
C SER A 164 -9.61 -23.38 -4.18
N LEU A 165 -10.88 -23.59 -3.83
CA LEU A 165 -11.60 -24.82 -4.15
C LEU A 165 -11.83 -24.96 -5.66
N ALA A 166 -12.27 -23.89 -6.33
CA ALA A 166 -12.60 -23.91 -7.75
C ALA A 166 -11.41 -24.26 -8.67
N ILE A 167 -10.18 -23.92 -8.25
CA ILE A 167 -8.95 -24.18 -9.02
C ILE A 167 -8.23 -25.46 -8.56
N GLY A 168 -8.76 -26.20 -7.59
CA GLY A 168 -8.07 -27.38 -7.06
C GLY A 168 -6.76 -27.01 -6.38
N ALA A 169 -6.70 -25.86 -5.70
CA ALA A 169 -5.47 -25.37 -5.07
C ALA A 169 -4.92 -26.31 -3.99
N ASN A 170 -5.70 -27.30 -3.54
CA ASN A 170 -5.23 -28.31 -2.60
C ASN A 170 -4.18 -29.25 -3.21
N ASP A 171 -4.15 -29.37 -4.53
CA ASP A 171 -3.20 -30.20 -5.29
C ASP A 171 -1.86 -29.48 -5.54
N LEU A 172 -1.80 -28.18 -5.22
CA LEU A 172 -0.56 -27.41 -5.29
C LEU A 172 0.42 -27.83 -4.19
N PRO A 173 1.74 -27.73 -4.44
CA PRO A 173 2.74 -28.14 -3.48
C PRO A 173 2.62 -27.38 -2.15
N SER A 174 2.85 -28.08 -1.05
CA SER A 174 3.09 -27.45 0.24
C SER A 174 4.49 -26.83 0.23
N VAL A 175 4.57 -25.52 0.41
CA VAL A 175 5.83 -24.79 0.52
C VAL A 175 6.23 -24.70 1.99
N LYS A 176 7.50 -24.98 2.29
CA LYS A 176 8.08 -24.72 3.61
C LYS A 176 8.24 -23.21 3.76
N ILE A 177 7.85 -22.65 4.91
CA ILE A 177 8.02 -21.23 5.18
C ILE A 177 9.52 -20.95 5.25
N GLU A 178 10.04 -20.21 4.27
CA GLU A 178 11.42 -19.72 4.23
C GLU A 178 11.49 -18.38 4.96
N THR A 179 12.43 -18.25 5.88
CA THR A 179 12.72 -17.00 6.58
C THR A 179 14.04 -16.44 6.10
N ASP A 180 14.13 -15.13 5.93
CA ASP A 180 15.38 -14.48 5.56
C ASP A 180 16.36 -14.47 6.75
N PRO A 181 17.55 -15.08 6.62
CA PRO A 181 18.52 -15.14 7.72
C PRO A 181 19.18 -13.79 8.03
N GLN A 182 19.07 -12.79 7.15
CA GLN A 182 19.72 -11.48 7.30
C GLN A 182 18.91 -10.52 8.19
N VAL A 183 18.61 -10.96 9.43
CA VAL A 183 17.77 -10.21 10.37
C VAL A 183 18.28 -8.79 10.63
N ASN A 184 19.60 -8.62 10.80
CA ASN A 184 20.19 -7.30 11.04
C ASN A 184 20.01 -6.34 9.86
N ALA A 185 20.14 -6.85 8.62
CA ALA A 185 19.87 -6.07 7.43
C ALA A 185 18.39 -5.65 7.41
N ILE A 186 17.46 -6.59 7.61
CA ILE A 186 16.02 -6.32 7.63
C ILE A 186 15.65 -5.25 8.67
N LEU A 187 16.18 -5.34 9.89
CA LEU A 187 15.93 -4.34 10.94
C LEU A 187 16.46 -2.96 10.54
N LEU A 188 17.65 -2.89 9.98
CA LEU A 188 18.27 -1.64 9.56
C LEU A 188 17.54 -1.01 8.36
N GLU A 189 17.21 -1.82 7.34
CA GLU A 189 16.41 -1.40 6.18
C GLU A 189 15.03 -0.89 6.62
N GLY A 190 14.35 -1.68 7.47
CA GLY A 190 13.05 -1.34 8.01
C GLY A 190 13.08 -0.05 8.82
N ALA A 191 14.10 0.15 9.67
CA ALA A 191 14.22 1.35 10.48
C ALA A 191 14.42 2.60 9.63
N LEU A 192 15.28 2.52 8.61
CA LEU A 192 15.51 3.65 7.71
C LEU A 192 14.26 4.00 6.92
N VAL A 193 13.60 3.01 6.31
CA VAL A 193 12.38 3.26 5.51
C VAL A 193 11.27 3.81 6.40
N ALA A 194 11.05 3.23 7.58
CA ALA A 194 10.09 3.72 8.55
C ALA A 194 10.37 5.15 9.02
N PHE A 195 11.65 5.49 9.22
CA PHE A 195 12.07 6.85 9.54
C PHE A 195 11.66 7.84 8.44
N PHE A 196 11.94 7.55 7.16
CA PHE A 196 11.55 8.44 6.06
C PHE A 196 10.03 8.54 5.88
N ILE A 197 9.28 7.47 6.14
CA ILE A 197 7.80 7.52 6.11
C ILE A 197 7.29 8.44 7.23
N SER A 198 7.75 8.25 8.47
CA SER A 198 7.37 9.08 9.61
C SER A 198 7.80 10.55 9.42
N LEU A 199 9.02 10.78 8.96
CA LEU A 199 9.54 12.11 8.64
C LEU A 199 8.69 12.80 7.57
N SER A 200 8.27 12.07 6.53
CA SER A 200 7.45 12.65 5.47
C SER A 200 6.08 13.11 5.98
N TYR A 201 5.49 12.38 6.94
CA TYR A 201 4.28 12.82 7.61
C TYR A 201 4.53 14.06 8.48
N LEU A 202 5.63 14.11 9.25
CA LEU A 202 6.01 15.30 10.01
C LEU A 202 6.21 16.53 9.11
N VAL A 203 6.89 16.37 7.97
CA VAL A 203 7.06 17.45 6.99
C VAL A 203 5.70 17.92 6.48
N ALA A 204 4.76 17.02 6.22
CA ALA A 204 3.41 17.40 5.82
C ALA A 204 2.67 18.22 6.89
N LEU A 205 2.86 17.88 8.17
CA LEU A 205 2.33 18.66 9.30
C LEU A 205 3.00 20.04 9.41
N PHE A 206 4.32 20.13 9.27
CA PHE A 206 5.05 21.40 9.33
C PHE A 206 4.68 22.36 8.19
N LEU A 207 4.22 21.82 7.05
CA LEU A 207 3.76 22.60 5.91
C LEU A 207 2.25 22.91 5.97
N ASP A 208 1.57 22.55 7.07
CA ASP A 208 0.13 22.70 7.26
C ASP A 208 -0.70 22.18 6.07
N LEU A 209 -0.30 21.04 5.52
CA LEU A 209 -0.98 20.45 4.38
C LEU A 209 -2.36 19.92 4.78
N PRO A 210 -3.43 20.22 4.01
CA PRO A 210 -4.79 19.81 4.34
C PRO A 210 -4.98 18.28 4.29
N ASN A 211 -4.19 17.58 3.46
CA ASN A 211 -4.26 16.13 3.25
C ASN A 211 -2.91 15.44 3.53
N ALA A 212 -2.39 15.56 4.75
CA ALA A 212 -1.08 15.01 5.14
C ALA A 212 -0.90 13.49 4.90
N LEU A 213 -1.97 12.73 4.65
CA LEU A 213 -1.96 11.28 4.49
C LEU A 213 -1.22 10.79 3.22
N TRP A 214 -1.26 11.55 2.11
CA TRP A 214 -0.71 11.08 0.83
C TRP A 214 0.81 11.22 0.71
N VAL A 215 1.40 12.13 1.49
CA VAL A 215 2.85 12.33 1.59
C VAL A 215 3.56 11.05 2.05
N PRO A 216 3.22 10.43 3.21
CA PRO A 216 3.85 9.18 3.64
C PRO A 216 3.53 7.97 2.76
N ILE A 217 2.33 7.88 2.20
CA ILE A 217 2.00 6.80 1.24
C ILE A 217 2.90 6.92 0.01
N SER A 218 3.14 8.15 -0.47
CA SER A 218 4.02 8.38 -1.61
C SER A 218 5.46 8.01 -1.30
N CYS A 219 5.98 8.48 -0.16
CA CYS A 219 7.30 8.09 0.34
C CYS A 219 7.46 6.56 0.39
N ALA A 220 6.50 5.86 1.01
CA ALA A 220 6.51 4.39 1.13
C ALA A 220 6.48 3.66 -0.21
N ALA A 221 5.73 4.16 -1.19
CA ALA A 221 5.63 3.53 -2.51
C ALA A 221 6.91 3.65 -3.33
N ILE A 222 7.61 4.79 -3.19
CA ILE A 222 8.90 5.03 -3.82
C ILE A 222 9.99 4.16 -3.19
N LEU A 223 10.03 4.09 -1.86
CA LEU A 223 11.02 3.31 -1.10
C LEU A 223 10.88 1.79 -1.22
N GLN A 224 9.78 1.29 -1.78
CA GLN A 224 9.62 -0.13 -2.12
C GLN A 224 10.47 -0.59 -3.33
N GLY A 225 11.13 0.32 -4.04
CA GLY A 225 12.00 -0.09 -5.15
C GLY A 225 13.23 -0.85 -4.64
N ALA A 226 13.39 -2.11 -5.07
CA ALA A 226 14.51 -2.98 -4.66
C ALA A 226 15.89 -2.51 -5.17
N THR A 227 15.92 -1.58 -6.13
CA THR A 227 17.14 -0.95 -6.63
C THR A 227 16.91 0.54 -6.82
N TYR A 228 17.98 1.33 -6.77
CA TYR A 228 17.89 2.76 -7.04
C TYR A 228 17.24 3.10 -8.40
N ARG A 229 17.52 2.29 -9.43
CA ARG A 229 16.88 2.46 -10.76
C ARG A 229 15.37 2.24 -10.67
N MET A 230 14.92 1.26 -9.91
CA MET A 230 13.49 1.01 -9.69
C MET A 230 12.83 2.13 -8.88
N ILE A 231 13.51 2.65 -7.85
CA ILE A 231 13.06 3.82 -7.08
C ILE A 231 12.86 5.03 -8.02
N TRP A 232 13.85 5.32 -8.85
CA TRP A 232 13.78 6.43 -9.81
C TRP A 232 12.63 6.28 -10.81
N HIS A 233 12.47 5.08 -11.39
CA HIS A 233 11.36 4.80 -12.32
C HIS A 233 10.00 4.93 -11.65
N ARG A 234 9.85 4.35 -10.45
CA ARG A 234 8.63 4.48 -9.64
C ARG A 234 8.32 5.94 -9.33
N ASN A 235 9.34 6.76 -9.07
CA ASN A 235 9.15 8.18 -8.81
C ASN A 235 8.52 8.91 -10.00
N ILE A 236 9.09 8.74 -11.19
CA ILE A 236 8.55 9.34 -12.41
C ILE A 236 7.15 8.80 -12.70
N HIS A 237 6.98 7.48 -12.66
CA HIS A 237 5.69 6.83 -12.87
C HIS A 237 4.62 7.27 -11.87
N ARG A 238 5.00 7.53 -10.61
CA ARG A 238 4.07 7.98 -9.58
C ARG A 238 3.62 9.42 -9.83
N ILE A 239 4.54 10.34 -10.11
CA ILE A 239 4.19 11.74 -10.39
C ILE A 239 3.36 11.85 -11.69
N VAL A 240 3.85 11.28 -12.79
CA VAL A 240 3.19 11.37 -14.10
C VAL A 240 1.89 10.58 -14.11
N GLY A 241 1.91 9.33 -13.61
CA GLY A 241 0.74 8.47 -13.56
C GLY A 241 -0.38 9.07 -12.70
N THR A 242 -0.03 9.68 -11.55
CA THR A 242 -1.03 10.37 -10.73
C THR A 242 -1.53 11.63 -11.42
N SER A 243 -0.69 12.42 -12.09
CA SER A 243 -1.15 13.60 -12.84
C SER A 243 -2.20 13.24 -13.89
N ILE A 244 -1.97 12.17 -14.66
CA ILE A 244 -2.93 11.66 -15.65
C ILE A 244 -4.18 11.08 -14.96
N GLY A 245 -3.98 10.26 -13.93
CA GLY A 245 -5.08 9.67 -13.16
C GLY A 245 -5.95 10.71 -12.45
N MET A 246 -5.38 11.88 -12.12
CA MET A 246 -6.12 13.02 -11.58
C MET A 246 -7.05 13.65 -12.61
N GLY A 247 -6.58 13.80 -13.85
CA GLY A 247 -7.42 14.24 -14.96
C GLY A 247 -8.57 13.26 -15.22
N LEU A 248 -8.31 11.96 -15.09
CA LEU A 248 -9.34 10.93 -15.16
C LEU A 248 -10.35 11.02 -14.00
N ALA A 249 -9.88 11.21 -12.76
CA ALA A 249 -10.73 11.42 -11.60
C ALA A 249 -11.60 12.67 -11.77
N TRP A 250 -11.00 13.80 -12.13
CA TRP A 250 -11.68 15.05 -12.42
C TRP A 250 -12.81 14.86 -13.44
N TRP A 251 -12.51 14.19 -14.55
CA TRP A 251 -13.50 13.90 -15.58
C TRP A 251 -14.66 13.06 -15.03
N ILE A 252 -14.39 12.01 -14.25
CA ILE A 252 -15.43 11.17 -13.65
C ILE A 252 -16.32 11.97 -12.70
N PHE A 253 -15.73 12.76 -11.79
CA PHE A 253 -16.51 13.54 -10.82
C PHE A 253 -17.26 14.71 -11.45
N SER A 254 -16.77 15.26 -12.57
CA SER A 254 -17.50 16.27 -13.34
C SER A 254 -18.85 15.76 -13.88
N LEU A 255 -19.01 14.44 -14.03
CA LEU A 255 -20.25 13.80 -14.45
C LEU A 255 -21.25 13.59 -13.29
N GLN A 256 -20.91 14.00 -12.07
CA GLN A 256 -21.73 13.83 -10.85
C GLN A 256 -22.21 12.38 -10.66
N PRO A 257 -21.28 11.41 -10.54
CA PRO A 257 -21.62 10.00 -10.48
C PRO A 257 -22.35 9.65 -9.18
N ASN A 258 -23.43 8.88 -9.27
CA ASN A 258 -24.06 8.29 -8.09
C ASN A 258 -23.22 7.11 -7.54
N TYR A 259 -23.60 6.58 -6.37
CA TYR A 259 -22.86 5.50 -5.70
C TYR A 259 -22.72 4.21 -6.52
N TRP A 260 -23.69 3.90 -7.38
CA TRP A 260 -23.60 2.73 -8.27
C TRP A 260 -22.51 2.90 -9.32
N HIS A 261 -22.43 4.08 -9.94
CA HIS A 261 -21.36 4.38 -10.89
C HIS A 261 -19.99 4.31 -10.23
N LEU A 262 -19.85 4.86 -9.01
CA LEU A 262 -18.61 4.81 -8.26
C LEU A 262 -18.19 3.38 -7.90
N ALA A 263 -19.13 2.53 -7.46
CA ALA A 263 -18.86 1.11 -7.21
C ALA A 263 -18.39 0.39 -8.48
N LEU A 264 -19.02 0.64 -9.63
CA LEU A 264 -18.61 0.07 -10.92
C LEU A 264 -17.22 0.55 -11.35
N TYR A 265 -16.91 1.84 -11.16
CA TYR A 265 -15.57 2.37 -11.42
C TYR A 265 -14.52 1.76 -10.48
N MET A 266 -14.83 1.54 -9.20
CA MET A 266 -13.92 0.84 -8.29
C MET A 266 -13.60 -0.58 -8.78
N ILE A 267 -14.61 -1.33 -9.24
CA ILE A 267 -14.42 -2.68 -9.81
C ILE A 267 -13.53 -2.61 -11.05
N LEU A 268 -13.86 -1.71 -11.99
CA LEU A 268 -13.11 -1.55 -13.23
C LEU A 268 -11.66 -1.16 -12.97
N PHE A 269 -11.41 -0.15 -12.14
CA PHE A 269 -10.06 0.32 -11.84
C PHE A 269 -9.28 -0.72 -11.06
N GLN A 270 -9.86 -1.39 -10.07
CA GLN A 270 -9.17 -2.45 -9.35
C GLN A 270 -8.74 -3.59 -10.30
N PHE A 271 -9.61 -3.97 -11.24
CA PHE A 271 -9.29 -4.96 -12.26
C PHE A 271 -8.12 -4.51 -13.15
N LEU A 272 -8.18 -3.28 -13.68
CA LEU A 272 -7.13 -2.72 -14.54
C LEU A 272 -5.80 -2.57 -13.80
N VAL A 273 -5.82 -2.10 -12.55
CA VAL A 273 -4.65 -1.98 -11.69
C VAL A 273 -3.97 -3.33 -11.57
N GLU A 274 -4.70 -4.39 -11.26
CA GLU A 274 -4.10 -5.71 -11.01
C GLU A 274 -3.52 -6.35 -12.28
N LEU A 275 -4.10 -6.05 -13.45
CA LEU A 275 -3.54 -6.46 -14.75
C LEU A 275 -2.28 -5.69 -15.14
N LEU A 276 -2.20 -4.41 -14.76
CA LEU A 276 -1.15 -3.50 -15.20
C LEU A 276 0.02 -3.42 -14.22
N ILE A 277 -0.20 -3.57 -12.91
CA ILE A 277 0.80 -3.31 -11.86
C ILE A 277 2.06 -4.17 -12.02
N VAL A 278 1.89 -5.40 -12.51
CA VAL A 278 2.99 -6.33 -12.79
C VAL A 278 3.67 -6.08 -14.14
N LYS A 279 2.99 -5.37 -15.05
CA LYS A 279 3.45 -5.10 -16.43
C LYS A 279 4.13 -3.74 -16.57
N ASN A 280 3.49 -2.69 -16.07
CA ASN A 280 3.99 -1.32 -16.05
C ASN A 280 3.40 -0.55 -14.86
N TYR A 281 4.25 -0.14 -13.92
CA TYR A 281 3.83 0.56 -12.70
C TYR A 281 3.14 1.90 -13.02
N GLY A 282 3.68 2.71 -13.93
CA GLY A 282 3.09 3.98 -14.34
C GLY A 282 1.67 3.84 -14.90
N ALA A 283 1.45 2.85 -15.77
CA ALA A 283 0.11 2.56 -16.30
C ALA A 283 -0.87 2.16 -15.19
N ALA A 284 -0.43 1.39 -14.20
CA ALA A 284 -1.27 1.06 -13.05
C ALA A 284 -1.60 2.28 -12.19
N VAL A 285 -0.63 3.18 -11.96
CA VAL A 285 -0.83 4.39 -11.14
C VAL A 285 -1.94 5.30 -11.71
N ILE A 286 -2.10 5.34 -13.03
CA ILE A 286 -3.19 6.08 -13.69
C ILE A 286 -4.56 5.64 -13.16
N PHE A 287 -4.75 4.35 -12.90
CA PHE A 287 -6.01 3.79 -12.40
C PHE A 287 -6.06 3.68 -10.86
N ILE A 288 -4.90 3.53 -10.20
CA ILE A 288 -4.82 3.59 -8.73
C ILE A 288 -5.32 4.96 -8.23
N THR A 289 -4.96 6.03 -8.94
CA THR A 289 -5.29 7.39 -8.50
C THR A 289 -6.80 7.65 -8.39
N PRO A 290 -7.62 7.49 -9.44
CA PRO A 290 -9.07 7.67 -9.31
C PRO A 290 -9.69 6.63 -8.36
N LEU A 291 -9.21 5.38 -8.33
CA LEU A 291 -9.66 4.38 -7.36
C LEU A 291 -9.51 4.88 -5.91
N THR A 292 -8.35 5.43 -5.56
CA THR A 292 -8.12 5.94 -4.20
C THR A 292 -8.74 7.32 -3.97
N VAL A 293 -9.02 8.12 -5.01
CA VAL A 293 -9.87 9.31 -4.87
C VAL A 293 -11.26 8.88 -4.43
N ILE A 294 -11.88 7.92 -5.14
CA ILE A 294 -13.22 7.41 -4.81
C ILE A 294 -13.28 6.86 -3.38
N MET A 295 -12.24 6.15 -2.93
CA MET A 295 -12.18 5.64 -1.55
C MET A 295 -12.03 6.74 -0.49
N ALA A 296 -11.44 7.88 -0.83
CA ALA A 296 -11.10 8.96 0.10
C ALA A 296 -12.08 10.14 0.08
N GLU A 297 -12.77 10.43 -1.02
CA GLU A 297 -13.60 11.63 -1.18
C GLU A 297 -14.75 11.70 -0.17
N PHE A 298 -15.24 10.54 0.29
CA PHE A 298 -16.32 10.47 1.28
C PHE A 298 -15.85 10.55 2.74
N THR A 299 -14.55 10.62 2.99
CA THR A 299 -14.01 10.90 4.34
C THR A 299 -13.65 12.38 4.52
N SER A 300 -13.40 13.11 3.42
CA SER A 300 -13.15 14.55 3.37
C SER A 300 -14.46 15.34 3.23
N MET A 301 -15.18 15.52 4.33
CA MET A 301 -16.36 16.40 4.35
C MET A 301 -15.96 17.85 3.96
N ASN A 302 -16.58 18.40 2.91
CA ASN A 302 -16.62 19.83 2.55
C ASN A 302 -15.52 20.45 1.67
N MET A 303 -14.68 19.70 0.95
CA MET A 303 -13.82 20.30 -0.10
C MET A 303 -14.39 20.11 -1.50
N SER A 304 -14.27 21.13 -2.37
CA SER A 304 -14.57 20.96 -3.79
C SER A 304 -13.58 19.98 -4.41
N THR A 305 -14.07 19.13 -5.32
CA THR A 305 -13.27 18.08 -5.96
C THR A 305 -12.01 18.68 -6.60
N ASP A 306 -12.09 19.83 -7.30
CA ASP A 306 -10.94 20.47 -7.93
C ASP A 306 -9.80 20.80 -6.94
N VAL A 307 -10.14 21.26 -5.74
CA VAL A 307 -9.17 21.62 -4.69
C VAL A 307 -8.54 20.36 -4.09
N LEU A 308 -9.33 19.30 -3.88
CA LEU A 308 -8.84 18.01 -3.40
C LEU A 308 -7.82 17.39 -4.37
N LEU A 309 -8.09 17.48 -5.67
CA LEU A 309 -7.21 16.97 -6.71
C LEU A 309 -5.88 17.75 -6.76
N GLN A 310 -5.91 19.07 -6.61
CA GLN A 310 -4.68 19.89 -6.57
C GLN A 310 -3.81 19.59 -5.35
N HIS A 311 -4.40 19.50 -4.16
CA HIS A 311 -3.66 19.16 -2.95
C HIS A 311 -2.96 17.80 -3.07
N ARG A 312 -3.64 16.81 -3.66
CA ARG A 312 -3.07 15.48 -3.85
C ARG A 312 -1.82 15.48 -4.75
N LEU A 313 -1.74 16.35 -5.76
CA LEU A 313 -0.53 16.48 -6.59
C LEU A 313 0.66 17.04 -5.79
N ILE A 314 0.40 18.02 -4.92
CA ILE A 314 1.41 18.59 -4.04
C ILE A 314 1.90 17.52 -3.05
N ASP A 315 0.98 16.83 -2.39
CA ASP A 315 1.30 15.79 -1.39
C ASP A 315 2.17 14.68 -2.00
N ILE A 316 1.78 14.21 -3.19
CA ILE A 316 2.51 13.15 -3.89
C ILE A 316 3.89 13.63 -4.32
N SER A 317 4.03 14.89 -4.75
CA SER A 317 5.32 15.47 -5.14
C SER A 317 6.27 15.57 -3.95
N ILE A 318 5.79 16.03 -2.80
CA ILE A 318 6.59 16.13 -1.56
C ILE A 318 7.02 14.74 -1.09
N GLY A 319 6.07 13.80 -0.99
CA GLY A 319 6.39 12.45 -0.54
C GLY A 319 7.31 11.70 -1.52
N SER A 320 7.17 11.95 -2.81
CA SER A 320 8.07 11.44 -3.86
C SER A 320 9.49 11.97 -3.71
N ALA A 321 9.65 13.28 -3.44
CA ALA A 321 10.94 13.90 -3.19
C ALA A 321 11.64 13.29 -1.96
N ILE A 322 10.91 13.14 -0.85
CA ILE A 322 11.44 12.53 0.38
C ILE A 322 11.80 11.06 0.14
N GLY A 323 10.96 10.32 -0.60
CA GLY A 323 11.23 8.94 -0.98
C GLY A 323 12.49 8.77 -1.84
N ILE A 324 12.73 9.68 -2.79
CA ILE A 324 13.98 9.72 -3.56
C ILE A 324 15.17 9.98 -2.63
N VAL A 325 15.08 10.95 -1.73
CA VAL A 325 16.16 11.26 -0.79
C VAL A 325 16.48 10.02 0.06
N GLY A 326 15.48 9.39 0.66
CA GLY A 326 15.67 8.14 1.40
C GLY A 326 16.28 7.02 0.55
N GLY A 327 15.80 6.86 -0.69
CA GLY A 327 16.31 5.87 -1.63
C GLY A 327 17.76 6.10 -2.07
N THR A 328 18.17 7.38 -2.22
CA THR A 328 19.57 7.74 -2.51
C THR A 328 20.48 7.42 -1.34
N ILE A 329 20.09 7.78 -0.11
CA ILE A 329 20.85 7.49 1.09
C ILE A 329 21.01 5.98 1.24
N PHE A 330 19.92 5.24 1.09
CA PHE A 330 19.93 3.78 1.19
C PHE A 330 20.87 3.11 0.19
N HIS A 331 20.78 3.44 -1.10
CA HIS A 331 21.49 2.70 -2.14
C HIS A 331 22.90 3.22 -2.46
N ARG A 332 23.17 4.51 -2.24
CA ARG A 332 24.46 5.12 -2.62
C ARG A 332 25.44 5.25 -1.47
N THR A 333 24.99 5.27 -0.22
CA THR A 333 25.92 5.39 0.91
C THR A 333 26.39 4.02 1.38
N SER A 334 27.68 3.88 1.70
CA SER A 334 28.23 2.70 2.37
C SER A 334 27.82 2.61 3.85
N LEU A 335 27.01 3.57 4.32
CA LEU A 335 26.60 3.73 5.71
C LEU A 335 25.88 2.49 6.22
N LEU A 336 24.91 1.96 5.46
CA LEU A 336 24.17 0.77 5.86
C LEU A 336 25.08 -0.45 5.96
N LYS A 337 25.92 -0.67 4.94
CA LYS A 337 26.90 -1.77 4.93
C LYS A 337 27.88 -1.69 6.11
N SER A 338 28.28 -0.47 6.50
CA SER A 338 29.18 -0.26 7.63
C SER A 338 28.51 -0.48 8.99
N ILE A 339 27.22 -0.16 9.13
CA ILE A 339 26.48 -0.40 10.38
C ILE A 339 26.14 -1.89 10.50
N GLU A 340 25.68 -2.50 9.40
CA GLU A 340 25.35 -3.92 9.33
C GLU A 340 26.57 -4.79 9.69
N SER A 341 27.76 -4.48 9.15
CA SER A 341 28.98 -5.23 9.48
C SER A 341 29.34 -5.15 10.96
N ARG A 342 29.14 -3.99 11.61
CA ARG A 342 29.34 -3.81 13.05
C ARG A 342 28.30 -4.58 13.88
N MET A 343 27.05 -4.61 13.45
CA MET A 343 25.99 -5.39 14.11
C MET A 343 26.26 -6.90 14.01
N ASN A 344 26.63 -7.38 12.83
CA ASN A 344 26.98 -8.78 12.60
C ASN A 344 28.19 -9.21 13.44
N ALA A 345 29.23 -8.36 13.51
CA ALA A 345 30.37 -8.62 14.38
C ALA A 345 29.97 -8.76 15.85
N ARG A 346 29.09 -7.87 16.36
CA ARG A 346 28.57 -7.98 17.75
C ARG A 346 27.73 -9.25 17.97
N SER A 347 26.87 -9.61 17.01
CA SER A 347 26.06 -10.83 17.08
C SER A 347 26.92 -12.10 17.10
N SER A 348 28.03 -12.12 16.36
CA SER A 348 28.96 -13.25 16.38
C SER A 348 29.68 -13.42 17.73
N LEU A 349 29.91 -12.31 18.46
CA LEU A 349 30.56 -12.32 19.78
C LEU A 349 29.60 -12.77 20.90
N SER A 350 28.28 -12.59 20.74
CA SER A 350 27.28 -13.00 21.73
C SER A 350 26.85 -14.47 21.62
N GLY A 351 27.52 -15.28 20.78
CA GLY A 351 27.28 -16.72 20.65
C GLY A 351 25.98 -17.12 19.93
N HIS A 352 25.22 -16.17 19.39
CA HIS A 352 24.04 -16.47 18.56
C HIS A 352 24.51 -16.81 17.13
N LYS A 353 24.72 -18.10 16.84
CA LYS A 353 24.88 -18.56 15.45
C LYS A 353 23.52 -18.45 14.76
N PRO A 354 23.41 -17.73 13.62
CA PRO A 354 22.20 -17.82 12.80
C PRO A 354 22.11 -19.25 12.25
N SER A 355 20.99 -19.92 12.54
CA SER A 355 20.63 -21.27 12.07
C SER A 355 20.08 -21.25 10.66
#